data_AF-A0A2A7HR29-F1
#
_entry.id   AF-A0A2A7HR29-F1
#
_cell.length_a   1.000
_cell.length_b   1.000
_cell.length_c   1.000
_cell.angle_alpha   90.00
_cell.angle_beta   90.00
_cell.angle_gamma   90.00
#
_symmetry.space_group_name_H-M   'P 1'
#
loop_
_entity.id
_entity.type
_entity.pdbx_description
1 polymer ?
#
loop_
_entity_poly.entity_id
_entity_poly.type
_entity_poly.pdbx_seq_one_letter_code
_entity_poly.pdbx_strand_id
1 'polypeptide(L)' 'MKNTYDYHATKKHLELKKQQLFKKLCSVKLSAKEREQIKHEIDNYEYILNLVEMNHYERGFSR' A
#
# COMPACT_ATOMS: atom_id res chain seq x y z
N MET A 1 2.81 -0.89 -27.17
CA MET A 1 3.59 -1.69 -26.20
C MET A 1 2.66 -2.06 -25.05
N LYS A 2 2.40 -3.33 -24.79
CA LYS A 2 1.73 -3.74 -23.54
C LYS A 2 2.70 -3.39 -22.42
N ASN A 3 2.37 -2.44 -21.55
CA ASN A 3 3.09 -2.27 -20.30
C ASN A 3 2.96 -3.59 -19.55
N THR A 4 4.04 -4.38 -19.54
CA THR A 4 4.09 -5.60 -18.72
C THR A 4 4.05 -5.16 -17.28
N TYR A 5 2.94 -5.48 -16.61
CA TYR A 5 2.76 -5.23 -15.20
C TYR A 5 3.84 -5.99 -14.42
N ASP A 6 4.76 -5.25 -13.79
CA ASP A 6 5.73 -5.82 -12.86
C ASP A 6 5.14 -5.78 -11.45
N TYR A 7 4.71 -6.95 -11.00
CA TYR A 7 4.16 -7.16 -9.67
C TYR A 7 5.14 -6.74 -8.56
N HIS A 8 6.40 -7.17 -8.64
CA HIS A 8 7.38 -6.94 -7.58
C HIS A 8 7.75 -5.46 -7.49
N ALA A 9 7.94 -4.80 -8.64
CA ALA A 9 8.19 -3.36 -8.68
C ALA A 9 6.98 -2.58 -8.13
N THR A 10 5.77 -2.98 -8.52
CA THR A 10 4.52 -2.34 -8.05
C THR A 10 4.36 -2.50 -6.54
N LYS A 11 4.47 -3.73 -6.01
CA LYS A 11 4.35 -4.01 -4.58
C LYS A 11 5.40 -3.25 -3.77
N LYS A 12 6.66 -3.25 -4.21
CA LYS A 12 7.75 -2.50 -3.55
C LYS A 12 7.47 -1.00 -3.51
N HIS A 13 6.94 -0.43 -4.59
CA HIS A 13 6.60 0.99 -4.63
C HIS A 13 5.51 1.35 -3.62
N LEU A 14 4.43 0.56 -3.57
CA LEU A 14 3.31 0.77 -2.65
C LEU A 14 3.74 0.62 -1.18
N GLU A 15 4.52 -0.42 -0.85
CA GLU A 15 5.08 -0.62 0.49
C GLU A 15 5.96 0.54 0.94
N LEU A 16 6.80 1.07 0.04
CA LEU A 16 7.65 2.22 0.36
C LEU A 16 6.81 3.46 0.69
N LYS A 17 5.73 3.72 -0.06
CA LYS A 17 4.81 4.83 0.19
C LYS A 17 4.10 4.67 1.53
N LYS A 18 3.58 3.48 1.82
CA LYS A 18 2.97 3.14 3.11
C LYS A 18 3.95 3.36 4.28
N GLN A 19 5.19 2.88 4.17
CA GLN A 19 6.22 3.08 5.18
C GLN A 19 6.57 4.55 5.41
N GLN A 20 6.57 5.38 4.35
CA GLN A 20 6.79 6.83 4.49
C GLN A 20 5.67 7.49 5.31
N LEU A 21 4.41 7.05 5.15
CA LEU A 21 3.28 7.53 5.94
C LEU A 21 3.39 7.11 7.41
N PHE A 22 3.78 5.86 7.68
CA PHE A 22 4.06 5.41 9.06
C PHE A 22 5.17 6.25 9.71
N LYS A 23 6.24 6.55 8.99
CA LYS A 23 7.30 7.43 9.50
C LYS A 23 6.76 8.81 9.84
N LYS A 24 5.93 9.42 8.98
CA LYS A 24 5.28 10.71 9.26
C LYS A 24 4.41 10.68 10.52
N LEU A 25 3.66 9.59 10.75
CA LEU A 25 2.85 9.42 11.97
C LEU A 25 3.68 9.40 13.26
N CYS A 26 4.90 8.87 13.19
CA CYS A 26 5.79 8.73 14.34
C CYS A 26 6.72 9.93 14.54
N SER A 27 7.08 10.66 13.48
CA SER A 27 8.15 11.67 13.55
C SER A 27 7.67 13.12 13.64
N VAL A 28 6.40 13.43 13.34
CA VAL A 28 5.92 14.80 13.22
C VAL A 28 4.86 15.10 14.30
N LYS A 29 4.90 16.31 14.88
CA LYS A 29 3.76 16.87 15.64
C LYS A 29 2.63 17.19 14.66
N LEU A 30 1.81 16.18 14.40
CA LEU A 30 0.62 16.29 13.57
C LEU A 30 -0.58 16.73 14.41
N SER A 31 -1.46 17.55 13.82
CA SER A 31 -2.80 17.75 14.36
C SER A 31 -3.60 16.44 14.32
N ALA A 32 -4.68 16.37 15.10
CA ALA A 32 -5.56 15.21 15.11
C ALA A 32 -6.13 14.91 13.70
N LYS A 33 -6.49 15.96 12.95
CA LYS A 33 -7.01 15.82 11.58
C LYS A 33 -5.97 15.26 10.61
N GLU A 34 -4.74 15.77 10.66
CA GLU A 34 -3.65 15.25 9.80
C GLU A 34 -3.30 13.81 10.15
N ARG A 35 -3.28 13.46 11.44
CA ARG A 35 -3.07 12.09 11.90
C ARG A 35 -4.15 11.15 11.36
N GLU A 36 -5.41 11.57 11.40
CA GLU A 36 -6.52 10.77 10.88
C GLU A 36 -6.45 10.61 9.35
N GLN A 37 -6.12 11.69 8.65
CA GLN A 37 -5.93 11.64 7.19
C GLN A 37 -4.82 10.65 6.80
N ILE A 38 -3.70 10.66 7.50
CA ILE A 38 -2.58 9.76 7.21
C ILE A 38 -2.96 8.30 7.52
N LYS A 39 -3.73 8.03 8.58
CA LYS A 39 -4.24 6.68 8.86
C LYS A 39 -5.14 6.18 7.74
N HIS A 40 -6.09 6.99 7.28
CA HIS A 40 -6.95 6.62 6.14
C HIS A 40 -6.14 6.35 4.87
N GLU A 41 -5.08 7.12 4.63
CA GLU A 41 -4.20 6.88 3.48
C GLU A 41 -3.44 5.54 3.61
N ILE A 42 -2.95 5.21 4.80
CA ILE A 42 -2.33 3.90 5.09
C ILE A 42 -3.32 2.77 4.85
N ASP A 43 -4.55 2.87 5.36
CA ASP A 43 -5.58 1.84 5.17
C ASP A 43 -5.88 1.62 3.68
N ASN A 44 -5.89 2.70 2.90
CA ASN A 44 -6.05 2.61 1.44
C ASN A 44 -4.87 1.88 0.78
N TYR A 45 -3.62 2.16 1.20
CA TYR A 45 -2.46 1.43 0.68
C TYR A 45 -2.51 -0.06 1.05
N GLU A 46 -2.95 -0.42 2.25
CA GLU A 46 -3.14 -1.83 2.63
C GLU A 46 -4.20 -2.52 1.75
N TYR A 47 -5.33 -1.86 1.50
CA TYR A 47 -6.36 -2.37 0.60
C TYR A 47 -5.82 -2.60 -0.82
N ILE A 48 -5.08 -1.63 -1.38
CA ILE A 48 -4.50 -1.74 -2.73
C ILE A 48 -3.45 -2.86 -2.78
N LEU A 49 -2.62 -3.01 -1.74
CA LEU A 49 -1.63 -4.09 -1.66
C LEU A 49 -2.30 -5.46 -1.69
N ASN A 50 -3.38 -5.64 -0.94
CA ASN A 50 -4.17 -6.88 -0.98
C ASN A 50 -4.71 -7.17 -2.39
N LEU A 51 -5.24 -6.16 -3.09
CA LEU A 51 -5.70 -6.33 -4.47
C LEU A 51 -4.55 -6.71 -5.42
N VAL A 52 -3.39 -6.09 -5.25
CA VAL A 52 -2.17 -6.39 -6.03
C VAL A 52 -1.73 -7.84 -5.82
N GLU A 53 -1.72 -8.32 -4.57
CA GLU A 53 -1.41 -9.71 -4.27
C GLU A 53 -2.43 -10.68 -4.88
N MET A 54 -3.73 -10.39 -4.69
CA MET A 54 -4.83 -11.18 -5.23
C MET A 54 -4.92 -11.17 -6.76
N ASN A 55 -4.25 -10.22 -7.44
CA ASN A 55 -4.17 -10.15 -8.89
C ASN A 55 -2.94 -10.88 -9.44
N HIS A 56 -1.89 -11.03 -8.63
CA HIS A 56 -0.67 -11.72 -9.03
C HIS A 56 -0.71 -13.21 -8.74
N TYR A 57 -1.22 -13.58 -7.56
CA TYR A 57 -1.41 -14.98 -7.17
C TYR A 57 -2.82 -15.44 -7.55
N GLU A 58 -2.97 -16.72 -7.89
CA GLU A 58 -4.29 -17.30 -8.12
C GLU A 58 -5.17 -17.15 -6.87
N ARG A 59 -6.43 -16.78 -7.07
CA ARG A 59 -7.40 -16.71 -5.98
C ARG A 59 -7.93 -18.12 -5.69
N GLY A 60 -7.64 -18.63 -4.50
CA GLY A 60 -8.10 -19.94 -4.02
C GLY A 60 -7.03 -21.04 -4.13
N PHE A 61 -7.26 -22.17 -3.46
CA PHE A 61 -6.41 -23.36 -3.61
C PHE A 61 -6.64 -23.94 -5.01
N SER A 62 -5.62 -23.90 -5.86
CA SER A 62 -5.54 -24.73 -7.06
C SER A 62 -5.61 -26.19 -6.56
N ARG A 63 -6.70 -26.89 -6.91
CA ARG A 63 -6.95 -28.29 -6.56
C ARG A 63 -5.84 -29.22 -7.05
#